data_AF-A0A6J6PIG8-F1
#
_entry.id   AF-A0A6J6PIG8-F1
#
_cell.length_a   1.000
_cell.length_b   1.000
_cell.length_c   1.000
_cell.angle_alpha   90.00
_cell.angle_beta   90.00
_cell.angle_gamma   90.00
#
_symmetry.space_group_name_H-M   'P 1'
#
loop_
_entity.id
_entity.type
_entity.pdbx_description
1 polymer ?
#
loop_
_entity_poly.entity_id
_entity_poly.type
_entity_poly.pdbx_seq_one_letter_code
_entity_poly.pdbx_strand_id
1 'polypeptide(L)'
;MPFEVLEIPDGEQTKSLSTVEDLCRSFVRFGMTRSDCVIGVGGGLVTDVAGFAASVFHRGIAVVHVATSLLAMVDAAIGGKTGVNLPEGKNLVGAFWQPSAVLCDLDALTTLPPRETRCGMGEMAKYHFLTGDDLLGLPLAERIARCAAIKAEVVGADERESGRRAILNYGHTLAHALETATAHQLAHGEAVAIGLAYAARVAHELGRIDSDRVREHDRVIVDAYGLDNALPAGLDHDELVDLMGRDKKVVNGLTFVLDGANGVETVAEVPADAVRRALTRMPVADGRARISP
;
A
#
# COMPACT_ATOMS: atom_id res chain seq x y z
N MET A 1 31.22 -3.65 -15.62
CA MET A 1 30.51 -2.50 -16.21
C MET A 1 30.72 -1.31 -15.30
N PRO A 2 30.93 -0.09 -15.82
CA PRO A 2 31.01 1.12 -15.00
C PRO A 2 29.66 1.38 -14.33
N PHE A 3 29.67 1.88 -13.10
CA PHE A 3 28.46 2.27 -12.35
C PHE A 3 28.78 3.45 -11.42
N GLU A 4 27.75 4.18 -11.02
CA GLU A 4 27.80 5.23 -9.99
C GLU A 4 26.68 4.97 -8.97
N VAL A 5 26.95 5.24 -7.70
CA VAL A 5 25.97 5.13 -6.61
C VAL A 5 25.49 6.51 -6.24
N LEU A 6 24.18 6.71 -6.29
CA LEU A 6 23.52 7.95 -5.88
C LEU A 6 22.66 7.65 -4.66
N GLU A 7 22.84 8.44 -3.60
CA GLU A 7 22.09 8.29 -2.36
C GLU A 7 20.87 9.22 -2.37
N ILE A 8 19.71 8.68 -2.01
CA ILE A 8 18.51 9.47 -1.73
C ILE A 8 18.43 9.60 -0.20
N PRO A 9 18.36 10.82 0.36
CA PRO A 9 18.25 10.96 1.80
C PRO A 9 16.95 10.35 2.32
N ASP A 10 16.97 9.88 3.57
CA ASP A 10 15.83 9.21 4.18
C ASP A 10 14.65 10.16 4.46
N GLY A 11 13.45 9.59 4.46
CA GLY A 11 12.19 10.23 4.81
C GLY A 11 11.33 10.65 3.62
N GLU A 12 10.02 10.59 3.81
CA GLU A 12 8.99 10.83 2.79
C GLU A 12 9.06 12.22 2.14
N GLN A 13 9.64 13.22 2.83
CA GLN A 13 9.87 14.56 2.31
C GLN A 13 10.84 14.59 1.12
N THR A 14 11.70 13.59 0.97
CA THR A 14 12.64 13.50 -0.15
C THR A 14 11.99 12.91 -1.39
N LYS A 15 10.78 12.36 -1.27
CA LYS A 15 9.98 11.85 -2.37
C LYS A 15 9.35 13.00 -3.17
N SER A 16 10.17 13.74 -3.89
CA SER A 16 9.84 15.05 -4.49
C SER A 16 10.37 15.19 -5.92
N LEU A 17 9.82 16.15 -6.67
CA LEU A 17 10.31 16.49 -8.02
C LEU A 17 11.76 16.98 -8.01
N SER A 18 12.21 17.67 -6.96
CA SER A 18 13.60 18.12 -6.86
C SER A 18 14.58 16.95 -6.78
N THR A 19 14.23 15.89 -6.02
CA THR A 19 15.06 14.68 -5.96
C THR A 19 15.15 14.00 -7.33
N VAL A 20 14.05 13.96 -8.09
CA VAL A 20 14.05 13.43 -9.46
C VAL A 20 14.93 14.28 -10.40
N GLU A 21 14.87 15.60 -10.27
CA GLU A 21 15.75 16.51 -11.01
C GLU A 21 17.23 16.23 -10.70
N ASP A 22 17.59 16.13 -9.42
CA ASP A 22 18.97 15.89 -8.99
C ASP A 22 19.52 14.54 -9.47
N LEU A 23 18.70 13.49 -9.44
CA LEU A 23 19.03 12.19 -10.02
C LEU A 23 19.26 12.31 -11.53
N CYS A 24 18.34 12.95 -12.27
CA CYS A 24 18.49 13.15 -13.72
C CYS A 24 19.75 13.96 -14.07
N ARG A 25 20.09 14.98 -13.28
CA ARG A 25 21.33 15.77 -13.46
C ARG A 25 22.57 14.91 -13.26
N SER A 26 22.54 14.00 -12.28
CA SER A 26 23.62 13.05 -12.02
C SER A 26 23.75 12.05 -13.17
N PHE A 27 22.65 11.53 -13.71
CA PHE A 27 22.65 10.66 -14.90
C PHE A 27 23.31 11.32 -16.11
N VAL A 28 23.04 12.61 -16.37
CA VAL A 28 23.70 13.38 -17.43
C VAL A 28 25.20 13.52 -17.19
N ARG A 29 25.61 13.82 -15.94
CA ARG A 29 27.03 13.99 -15.58
C ARG A 29 27.82 12.69 -15.70
N PHE A 30 27.21 11.57 -15.34
CA PHE A 30 27.78 10.24 -15.53
C PHE A 30 27.88 9.86 -17.01
N GLY A 31 27.04 10.44 -17.86
CA GLY A 31 26.98 10.15 -19.30
C GLY A 31 26.06 8.98 -19.65
N MET A 32 25.00 8.75 -18.86
CA MET A 32 23.99 7.73 -19.19
C MET A 32 23.31 8.02 -20.53
N THR A 33 23.02 6.96 -21.25
CA THR A 33 22.35 6.92 -22.55
C THR A 33 21.04 6.13 -22.45
N ARG A 34 20.31 6.00 -23.57
CA ARG A 34 19.04 5.25 -23.62
C ARG A 34 19.17 3.74 -23.41
N SER A 35 20.38 3.18 -23.58
CA SER A 35 20.65 1.76 -23.38
C SER A 35 21.10 1.42 -21.96
N ASP A 36 21.28 2.42 -21.11
CA ASP A 36 21.67 2.23 -19.71
C ASP A 36 20.45 1.94 -18.84
N CYS A 37 20.71 1.56 -17.59
CA CYS A 37 19.69 1.12 -16.64
C CYS A 37 19.87 1.82 -15.29
N VAL A 38 18.75 2.19 -14.66
CA VAL A 38 18.69 2.62 -13.26
C VAL A 38 18.41 1.40 -12.39
N ILE A 39 19.16 1.22 -11.30
CA ILE A 39 18.88 0.19 -10.30
C ILE A 39 18.45 0.88 -9.01
N GLY A 40 17.16 0.80 -8.67
CA GLY A 40 16.63 1.32 -7.41
C GLY A 40 16.78 0.29 -6.30
N VAL A 41 17.69 0.52 -5.35
CA VAL A 41 17.96 -0.38 -4.23
C VAL A 41 17.40 0.22 -2.94
N GLY A 42 16.30 -0.32 -2.43
CA GLY A 42 15.65 0.24 -1.23
C GLY A 42 14.22 -0.25 -0.99
N GLY A 43 13.55 0.42 -0.06
CA GLY A 43 12.12 0.28 0.16
C GLY A 43 11.27 1.00 -0.89
N GLY A 44 9.96 1.09 -0.63
CA GLY A 44 8.98 1.64 -1.58
C GLY A 44 9.33 3.04 -2.08
N LEU A 45 9.76 3.95 -1.20
CA LEU A 45 10.16 5.31 -1.57
C LEU A 45 11.25 5.32 -2.65
N VAL A 46 12.32 4.54 -2.45
CA VAL A 46 13.46 4.51 -3.38
C VAL A 46 13.03 3.92 -4.71
N THR A 47 12.26 2.83 -4.71
CA THR A 47 11.79 2.20 -5.96
C THR A 47 10.86 3.13 -6.74
N ASP A 48 10.01 3.90 -6.04
CA ASP A 48 9.07 4.84 -6.64
C ASP A 48 9.79 6.01 -7.32
N VAL A 49 10.74 6.63 -6.61
CA VAL A 49 11.56 7.74 -7.12
C VAL A 49 12.48 7.29 -8.25
N ALA A 50 13.16 6.16 -8.10
CA ALA A 50 14.04 5.60 -9.13
C ALA A 50 13.26 5.23 -10.40
N GLY A 51 12.08 4.63 -10.23
CA GLY A 51 11.18 4.31 -11.33
C GLY A 51 10.71 5.55 -12.06
N PHE A 52 10.34 6.61 -11.33
CA PHE A 52 9.85 7.84 -11.94
C PHE A 52 10.99 8.58 -12.66
N ALA A 53 12.18 8.68 -12.06
CA ALA A 53 13.37 9.24 -12.70
C ALA A 53 13.73 8.49 -14.00
N ALA A 54 13.68 7.16 -13.99
CA ALA A 54 13.90 6.35 -15.19
C ALA A 54 12.82 6.56 -16.27
N SER A 55 11.56 6.79 -15.87
CA SER A 55 10.46 7.02 -16.81
C SER A 55 10.59 8.34 -17.58
N VAL A 56 11.15 9.38 -16.94
CA VAL A 56 11.28 10.72 -17.53
C VAL A 56 12.64 10.96 -18.17
N PHE A 57 13.70 10.33 -17.66
CA PHE A 57 15.04 10.46 -18.22
C PHE A 57 15.10 9.89 -19.64
N HIS A 58 15.55 10.68 -20.59
CA HIS A 58 15.49 10.36 -22.03
C HIS A 58 14.10 9.92 -22.56
N ARG A 59 13.01 10.26 -21.85
CA ARG A 59 11.63 9.80 -22.10
C ARG A 59 11.43 8.29 -21.88
N GLY A 60 12.24 7.71 -21.01
CA GLY A 60 12.13 6.31 -20.62
C GLY A 60 13.43 5.55 -20.86
N ILE A 61 13.99 5.01 -19.79
CA ILE A 61 15.07 4.02 -19.80
C ILE A 61 14.71 2.83 -18.90
N ALA A 62 15.49 1.76 -19.01
CA ALA A 62 15.26 0.56 -18.21
C ALA A 62 15.47 0.85 -16.71
N VAL A 63 14.61 0.28 -15.87
CA VAL A 63 14.77 0.30 -14.42
C VAL A 63 14.64 -1.10 -13.86
N VAL A 64 15.50 -1.43 -12.89
CA VAL A 64 15.40 -2.65 -12.08
C VAL A 64 15.21 -2.22 -10.63
N HIS A 65 14.34 -2.90 -9.91
CA HIS A 65 14.16 -2.69 -8.48
C HIS A 65 14.81 -3.82 -7.69
N VAL A 66 15.60 -3.47 -6.68
CA VAL A 66 16.09 -4.37 -5.64
C VAL A 66 15.36 -3.96 -4.35
N ALA A 67 14.29 -4.68 -4.05
CA ALA A 67 13.42 -4.39 -2.92
C ALA A 67 14.07 -4.87 -1.62
N THR A 68 14.23 -3.96 -0.66
CA THR A 68 14.87 -4.24 0.65
C THR A 68 13.92 -4.08 1.85
N SER A 69 12.67 -3.70 1.62
CA SER A 69 11.61 -3.73 2.63
C SER A 69 10.53 -4.72 2.28
N LEU A 70 9.87 -5.28 3.30
CA LEU A 70 8.78 -6.23 3.10
C LEU A 70 7.66 -5.64 2.22
N LEU A 71 7.29 -4.38 2.47
CA LEU A 71 6.30 -3.65 1.68
C LEU A 71 6.72 -3.55 0.20
N ALA A 72 7.99 -3.25 -0.08
CA ALA A 72 8.48 -3.16 -1.45
C ALA A 72 8.41 -4.53 -2.15
N MET A 73 8.78 -5.60 -1.45
CA MET A 73 8.82 -6.96 -2.00
C MET A 73 7.43 -7.50 -2.38
N VAL A 74 6.41 -7.23 -1.55
CA VAL A 74 5.05 -7.74 -1.78
C VAL A 74 4.16 -6.79 -2.55
N ASP A 75 4.49 -5.49 -2.53
CA ASP A 75 3.63 -4.46 -3.07
C ASP A 75 4.41 -3.37 -3.83
N ALA A 76 5.06 -2.43 -3.14
CA ALA A 76 5.41 -1.13 -3.74
C ALA A 76 6.37 -1.20 -4.95
N ALA A 77 7.27 -2.18 -5.03
CA ALA A 77 8.18 -2.33 -6.18
C ALA A 77 7.52 -2.99 -7.40
N ILE A 78 6.29 -3.50 -7.26
CA ILE A 78 5.59 -4.27 -8.29
C ILE A 78 4.39 -3.46 -8.78
N GLY A 79 4.26 -3.35 -10.10
CA GLY A 79 3.07 -2.81 -10.76
C GLY A 79 3.23 -1.46 -11.46
N GLY A 80 4.45 -0.94 -11.50
CA GLY A 80 4.87 0.17 -12.36
C GLY A 80 4.23 1.52 -12.04
N LYS A 81 3.50 1.66 -10.93
CA LYS A 81 3.12 3.00 -10.43
C LYS A 81 4.39 3.61 -9.85
N THR A 82 4.88 4.66 -10.50
CA THR A 82 6.08 5.40 -10.10
C THR A 82 5.70 6.86 -9.88
N GLY A 83 6.23 7.55 -8.88
CA GLY A 83 5.87 8.94 -8.64
C GLY A 83 6.46 9.57 -7.39
N VAL A 84 6.09 10.83 -7.22
CA VAL A 84 6.52 11.71 -6.13
C VAL A 84 5.35 12.50 -5.56
N ASN A 85 5.59 13.04 -4.37
CA ASN A 85 4.62 13.84 -3.64
C ASN A 85 4.68 15.30 -4.10
N LEU A 86 3.54 15.99 -3.95
CA LEU A 86 3.44 17.44 -3.95
C LEU A 86 3.06 17.92 -2.54
N PRO A 87 3.24 19.21 -2.20
CA PRO A 87 2.71 19.77 -0.96
C PRO A 87 1.20 19.50 -0.75
N GLU A 88 0.45 19.40 -1.85
CA GLU A 88 -1.00 19.15 -1.86
C GLU A 88 -1.37 17.69 -1.63
N GLY A 89 -0.44 16.74 -1.79
CA GLY A 89 -0.75 15.32 -1.59
C GLY A 89 0.29 14.35 -2.11
N LYS A 90 0.13 13.09 -1.68
CA LYS A 90 1.04 12.00 -2.02
C LYS A 90 0.80 11.45 -3.42
N ASN A 91 1.88 11.03 -4.09
CA ASN A 91 1.87 10.32 -5.37
C ASN A 91 1.06 11.01 -6.49
N LEU A 92 0.88 12.33 -6.42
CA LEU A 92 0.05 13.08 -7.37
C LEU A 92 0.73 13.28 -8.73
N VAL A 93 2.07 13.21 -8.77
CA VAL A 93 2.86 13.37 -10.00
C VAL A 93 3.68 12.10 -10.21
N GLY A 94 3.50 11.47 -11.36
CA GLY A 94 4.14 10.18 -11.62
C GLY A 94 3.87 9.64 -13.01
N ALA A 95 4.24 8.37 -13.21
CA ALA A 95 4.05 7.63 -14.44
C ALA A 95 3.73 6.15 -14.16
N PHE A 96 3.00 5.53 -15.08
CA PHE A 96 2.97 4.08 -15.21
C PHE A 96 4.20 3.63 -16.01
N TRP A 97 5.23 3.13 -15.34
CA TRP A 97 6.51 2.68 -15.91
C TRP A 97 6.94 1.35 -15.27
N GLN A 98 6.85 0.25 -16.02
CA GLN A 98 7.18 -1.08 -15.49
C GLN A 98 8.69 -1.27 -15.33
N PRO A 99 9.15 -1.83 -14.20
CA PRO A 99 10.53 -2.28 -14.09
C PRO A 99 10.78 -3.47 -15.02
N SER A 100 12.01 -3.58 -15.52
CA SER A 100 12.48 -4.74 -16.27
C SER A 100 12.62 -6.00 -15.39
N ALA A 101 12.86 -5.81 -14.09
CA ALA A 101 12.86 -6.87 -13.09
C ALA A 101 12.67 -6.29 -11.67
N VAL A 102 12.15 -7.11 -10.76
CA VAL A 102 12.12 -6.86 -9.31
C VAL A 102 12.84 -8.01 -8.63
N LEU A 103 13.89 -7.70 -7.88
CA LEU A 103 14.65 -8.65 -7.07
C LEU A 103 14.32 -8.38 -5.61
N CYS A 104 13.89 -9.41 -4.88
CA CYS A 104 13.61 -9.33 -3.45
C CYS A 104 14.82 -9.86 -2.67
N ASP A 105 15.55 -8.98 -1.99
CA ASP A 105 16.67 -9.37 -1.14
C ASP A 105 16.16 -9.71 0.26
N LEU A 106 15.95 -10.99 0.53
CA LEU A 106 15.41 -11.45 1.80
C LEU A 106 16.36 -11.22 2.98
N ASP A 107 17.67 -11.13 2.74
CA ASP A 107 18.65 -10.89 3.80
C ASP A 107 18.50 -9.47 4.37
N ALA A 108 18.04 -8.51 3.54
CA ALA A 108 17.76 -7.14 3.98
C ALA A 108 16.67 -7.06 5.05
N LEU A 109 15.77 -8.05 5.13
CA LEU A 109 14.72 -8.10 6.17
C LEU A 109 15.30 -8.28 7.57
N THR A 110 16.52 -8.82 7.71
CA THR A 110 17.18 -9.02 9.01
C THR A 110 17.50 -7.70 9.72
N THR A 111 17.67 -6.62 8.95
CA THR A 111 17.95 -5.26 9.45
C THR A 111 16.75 -4.32 9.36
N LEU A 112 15.59 -4.81 8.91
CA LEU A 112 14.43 -3.96 8.65
C LEU A 112 13.83 -3.44 9.96
N PRO A 113 13.63 -2.12 10.12
CA PRO A 113 13.03 -1.57 11.34
C PRO A 113 11.64 -2.15 11.60
N PRO A 114 11.23 -2.36 12.87
CA PRO A 114 9.93 -2.94 13.19
C PRO A 114 8.73 -2.22 12.56
N ARG A 115 8.81 -0.89 12.42
CA ARG A 115 7.79 -0.08 11.75
C ARG A 115 7.62 -0.46 10.28
N GLU A 116 8.72 -0.65 9.56
CA GLU A 116 8.72 -1.04 8.14
C GLU A 116 8.29 -2.50 7.93
N THR A 117 8.57 -3.38 8.89
CA THR A 117 8.01 -4.73 8.91
C THR A 117 6.48 -4.67 8.98
N ARG A 118 5.91 -3.83 9.85
CA ARG A 118 4.46 -3.65 9.96
C ARG A 118 3.84 -3.08 8.69
N CYS A 119 4.53 -2.19 7.99
CA CYS A 119 4.11 -1.72 6.67
C CYS A 119 3.83 -2.88 5.69
N GLY A 120 4.76 -3.85 5.62
CA GLY A 120 4.59 -5.01 4.73
C GLY A 120 3.59 -6.06 5.23
N MET A 121 3.48 -6.26 6.55
CA MET A 121 2.54 -7.23 7.11
C MET A 121 1.07 -6.88 6.82
N GLY A 122 0.71 -5.59 6.85
CA GLY A 122 -0.65 -5.16 6.50
C GLY A 122 -1.02 -5.49 5.05
N GLU A 123 -0.06 -5.32 4.14
CA GLU A 123 -0.24 -5.70 2.73
C GLU A 123 -0.30 -7.21 2.53
N MET A 124 0.49 -7.99 3.25
CA MET A 124 0.35 -9.46 3.24
C MET A 124 -1.04 -9.90 3.75
N ALA A 125 -1.56 -9.26 4.80
CA ALA A 125 -2.91 -9.52 5.30
C ALA A 125 -3.96 -9.20 4.22
N LYS A 126 -3.80 -8.10 3.47
CA LYS A 126 -4.66 -7.79 2.32
C LYS A 126 -4.65 -8.93 1.30
N TYR A 127 -3.47 -9.40 0.87
CA TYR A 127 -3.34 -10.47 -0.11
C TYR A 127 -3.96 -11.80 0.33
N HIS A 128 -3.94 -12.09 1.64
CA HIS A 128 -4.61 -13.26 2.22
C HIS A 128 -6.11 -13.25 1.92
N PHE A 129 -6.79 -12.11 2.10
CA PHE A 129 -8.23 -12.00 1.83
C PHE A 129 -8.58 -11.90 0.34
N LEU A 130 -7.67 -11.37 -0.49
CA LEU A 130 -7.92 -11.24 -1.93
C LEU A 130 -8.02 -12.59 -2.64
N THR A 131 -7.31 -13.62 -2.15
CA THR A 131 -7.27 -14.94 -2.78
C THR A 131 -7.93 -16.04 -1.95
N GLY A 132 -8.04 -15.85 -0.63
CA GLY A 132 -8.43 -16.91 0.29
C GLY A 132 -7.36 -18.00 0.45
N ASP A 133 -6.15 -17.79 -0.09
CA ASP A 133 -5.04 -18.70 0.08
C ASP A 133 -4.60 -18.73 1.56
N ASP A 134 -4.23 -19.92 2.05
CA ASP A 134 -3.53 -20.04 3.33
C ASP A 134 -2.07 -19.58 3.19
N LEU A 135 -1.88 -18.27 3.04
CA LEU A 135 -0.56 -17.63 2.99
C LEU A 135 0.24 -17.88 4.27
N LEU A 136 -0.43 -18.14 5.39
CA LEU A 136 0.18 -18.36 6.69
C LEU A 136 0.85 -19.73 6.79
N GLY A 137 0.30 -20.74 6.11
CA GLY A 137 0.92 -22.05 5.94
C GLY A 137 2.21 -22.05 5.13
N LEU A 138 2.54 -20.95 4.43
CA LEU A 138 3.76 -20.82 3.65
C LEU A 138 4.92 -20.25 4.50
N PRO A 139 6.17 -20.74 4.30
CA PRO A 139 7.35 -20.06 4.82
C PRO A 139 7.48 -18.66 4.20
N LEU A 140 8.24 -17.79 4.87
CA LEU A 140 8.24 -16.35 4.55
C LEU A 140 8.63 -16.05 3.09
N ALA A 141 9.63 -16.75 2.55
CA ALA A 141 10.09 -16.55 1.17
C ALA A 141 8.98 -16.88 0.15
N GLU A 142 8.34 -18.05 0.31
CA GLU A 142 7.22 -18.49 -0.51
C GLU A 142 6.00 -17.60 -0.33
N ARG A 143 5.76 -17.10 0.88
CA ARG A 143 4.68 -16.14 1.17
C ARG A 143 4.89 -14.82 0.43
N ILE A 144 6.10 -14.28 0.46
CA ILE A 144 6.48 -13.07 -0.29
C ILE A 144 6.29 -13.32 -1.80
N ALA A 145 6.82 -14.43 -2.30
CA ALA A 145 6.68 -14.81 -3.70
C ALA A 145 5.21 -14.95 -4.13
N ARG A 146 4.36 -15.52 -3.25
CA ARG A 146 2.94 -15.66 -3.52
C ARG A 146 2.23 -14.31 -3.56
N CYS A 147 2.51 -13.40 -2.62
CA CYS A 147 1.96 -12.03 -2.65
C CYS A 147 2.39 -11.29 -3.94
N ALA A 148 3.67 -11.36 -4.29
CA ALA A 148 4.20 -10.79 -5.53
C ALA A 148 3.50 -11.36 -6.77
N ALA A 149 3.27 -12.67 -6.82
CA ALA A 149 2.56 -13.33 -7.91
C ALA A 149 1.09 -12.88 -8.02
N ILE A 150 0.39 -12.74 -6.88
CA ILE A 150 -0.99 -12.23 -6.85
C ILE A 150 -1.03 -10.81 -7.40
N LYS A 151 -0.13 -9.93 -6.94
CA LYS A 151 -0.07 -8.56 -7.45
C LYS A 151 0.25 -8.53 -8.95
N ALA A 152 1.22 -9.33 -9.41
CA ALA A 152 1.58 -9.42 -10.81
C ALA A 152 0.41 -9.91 -11.69
N GLU A 153 -0.39 -10.88 -11.23
CA GLU A 153 -1.60 -11.33 -11.94
C GLU A 153 -2.62 -10.18 -12.08
N VAL A 154 -2.90 -9.49 -10.98
CA VAL A 154 -3.90 -8.40 -10.96
C VAL A 154 -3.44 -7.21 -11.81
N VAL A 155 -2.16 -6.82 -11.71
CA VAL A 155 -1.57 -5.76 -12.54
C VAL A 155 -1.53 -6.19 -14.01
N GLY A 156 -1.11 -7.41 -14.30
CA GLY A 156 -1.02 -7.91 -15.67
C GLY A 156 -2.37 -7.94 -16.38
N ALA A 157 -3.47 -8.14 -15.63
CA ALA A 157 -4.83 -8.05 -16.15
C ALA A 157 -5.33 -6.61 -16.33
N ASP A 158 -4.80 -5.63 -15.59
CA ASP A 158 -5.24 -4.23 -15.62
C ASP A 158 -4.12 -3.26 -15.19
N GLU A 159 -3.18 -3.01 -16.10
CA GLU A 159 -1.97 -2.24 -15.82
C GLU A 159 -2.26 -0.82 -15.35
N ARG A 160 -3.28 -0.16 -15.93
CA ARG A 160 -3.58 1.27 -15.70
C ARG A 160 -4.73 1.52 -14.72
N GLU A 161 -5.14 0.49 -13.98
CA GLU A 161 -6.18 0.60 -12.94
C GLU A 161 -7.52 1.14 -13.45
N SER A 162 -8.03 0.51 -14.50
CA SER A 162 -9.32 0.85 -15.13
C SER A 162 -10.47 -0.08 -14.73
N GLY A 163 -10.19 -1.15 -13.99
CA GLY A 163 -11.15 -2.17 -13.60
C GLY A 163 -10.63 -3.06 -12.46
N ARG A 164 -10.21 -4.30 -12.78
CA ARG A 164 -9.88 -5.35 -11.80
C ARG A 164 -8.81 -4.91 -10.80
N ARG A 165 -7.85 -4.06 -11.17
CA ARG A 165 -6.78 -3.64 -10.26
C ARG A 165 -7.29 -2.86 -9.04
N ALA A 166 -8.51 -2.33 -9.10
CA ALA A 166 -9.16 -1.67 -7.97
C ALA A 166 -9.27 -2.58 -6.73
N ILE A 167 -9.32 -3.91 -6.87
CA ILE A 167 -9.38 -4.82 -5.71
C ILE A 167 -8.14 -4.71 -4.80
N LEU A 168 -7.00 -4.25 -5.33
CA LEU A 168 -5.79 -4.01 -4.52
C LEU A 168 -5.97 -2.87 -3.52
N ASN A 169 -7.05 -2.10 -3.64
CA ASN A 169 -7.44 -1.07 -2.68
C ASN A 169 -8.32 -1.63 -1.53
N TYR A 170 -8.40 -2.95 -1.35
CA TYR A 170 -9.08 -3.54 -0.19
C TYR A 170 -8.49 -3.00 1.12
N GLY A 171 -9.35 -2.46 1.99
CA GLY A 171 -8.96 -1.74 3.21
C GLY A 171 -8.45 -0.31 3.04
N HIS A 172 -8.07 0.12 1.81
CA HIS A 172 -7.36 1.38 1.61
C HIS A 172 -8.21 2.63 1.81
N THR A 173 -9.54 2.55 1.63
CA THR A 173 -10.43 3.71 1.80
C THR A 173 -10.31 4.30 3.21
N LEU A 174 -10.45 3.47 4.26
CA LEU A 174 -10.24 3.94 5.63
C LEU A 174 -8.75 4.12 5.95
N ALA A 175 -7.85 3.29 5.40
CA ALA A 175 -6.41 3.41 5.66
C ALA A 175 -5.89 4.81 5.32
N HIS A 176 -6.20 5.33 4.13
CA HIS A 176 -5.77 6.67 3.72
C HIS A 176 -6.40 7.79 4.59
N ALA A 177 -7.64 7.60 5.04
CA ALA A 177 -8.28 8.51 5.97
C ALA A 177 -7.56 8.51 7.33
N LEU A 178 -7.23 7.34 7.87
CA LEU A 178 -6.47 7.20 9.12
C LEU A 178 -5.06 7.78 9.01
N GLU A 179 -4.36 7.51 7.92
CA GLU A 179 -3.04 8.08 7.65
C GLU A 179 -3.08 9.61 7.66
N THR A 180 -4.11 10.21 7.05
CA THR A 180 -4.29 11.67 7.08
C THR A 180 -4.63 12.15 8.48
N ALA A 181 -5.65 11.59 9.12
CA ALA A 181 -6.17 12.03 10.42
C ALA A 181 -5.11 11.91 11.53
N THR A 182 -4.22 10.94 11.43
CA THR A 182 -3.13 10.71 12.38
C THR A 182 -1.82 11.38 11.99
N ALA A 183 -1.80 12.21 10.94
CA ALA A 183 -0.59 12.84 10.39
C ALA A 183 0.54 11.82 10.14
N HIS A 184 0.19 10.65 9.61
CA HIS A 184 1.08 9.52 9.31
C HIS A 184 1.82 8.93 10.51
N GLN A 185 1.28 9.09 11.73
CA GLN A 185 1.82 8.42 12.92
C GLN A 185 1.68 6.89 12.82
N LEU A 186 0.58 6.40 12.23
CA LEU A 186 0.44 4.99 11.89
C LEU A 186 1.37 4.61 10.73
N ALA A 187 2.00 3.45 10.82
CA ALA A 187 2.63 2.80 9.68
C ALA A 187 1.55 2.43 8.65
N HIS A 188 1.89 2.45 7.36
CA HIS A 188 0.94 2.20 6.27
C HIS A 188 0.16 0.89 6.47
N GLY A 189 0.88 -0.20 6.76
CA GLY A 189 0.29 -1.51 6.99
C GLY A 189 -0.58 -1.60 8.25
N GLU A 190 -0.35 -0.78 9.28
CA GLU A 190 -1.25 -0.67 10.44
C GLU A 190 -2.57 -0.02 10.03
N ALA A 191 -2.51 1.06 9.25
CA ALA A 191 -3.71 1.71 8.71
C ALA A 191 -4.48 0.79 7.76
N VAL A 192 -3.79 0.01 6.91
CA VAL A 192 -4.39 -1.00 6.04
C VAL A 192 -5.07 -2.10 6.87
N ALA A 193 -4.44 -2.61 7.93
CA ALA A 193 -5.03 -3.61 8.81
C ALA A 193 -6.36 -3.15 9.45
N ILE A 194 -6.39 -1.94 10.01
CA ILE A 194 -7.62 -1.34 10.55
C ILE A 194 -8.65 -1.16 9.42
N GLY A 195 -8.20 -0.75 8.25
CA GLY A 195 -9.02 -0.62 7.05
C GLY A 195 -9.66 -1.93 6.59
N LEU A 196 -8.93 -3.06 6.65
CA LEU A 196 -9.44 -4.40 6.32
C LEU A 196 -10.54 -4.82 7.31
N ALA A 197 -10.29 -4.65 8.61
CA ALA A 197 -11.26 -4.96 9.66
C ALA A 197 -12.53 -4.11 9.54
N TYR A 198 -12.38 -2.85 9.15
CA TYR A 198 -13.50 -1.95 8.87
C TYR A 198 -14.26 -2.35 7.61
N ALA A 199 -13.57 -2.64 6.51
CA ALA A 199 -14.19 -3.07 5.25
C ALA A 199 -15.01 -4.35 5.43
N ALA A 200 -14.53 -5.30 6.25
CA ALA A 200 -15.32 -6.48 6.62
C ALA A 200 -16.61 -6.13 7.37
N ARG A 201 -16.56 -5.17 8.31
CA ARG A 201 -17.76 -4.69 9.03
C ARG A 201 -18.73 -3.97 8.10
N VAL A 202 -18.25 -3.16 7.16
CA VAL A 202 -19.10 -2.56 6.11
C VAL A 202 -19.75 -3.64 5.27
N ALA A 203 -18.99 -4.65 4.82
CA ALA A 203 -19.54 -5.78 4.05
C ALA A 203 -20.62 -6.53 4.84
N HIS A 204 -20.44 -6.70 6.15
CA HIS A 204 -21.44 -7.30 7.04
C HIS A 204 -22.71 -6.46 7.20
N GLU A 205 -22.59 -5.13 7.36
CA GLU A 205 -23.74 -4.21 7.41
C GLU A 205 -24.58 -4.28 6.12
N LEU A 206 -23.94 -4.58 4.99
CA LEU A 206 -24.60 -4.77 3.69
C LEU A 206 -25.09 -6.20 3.46
N GLY A 207 -24.91 -7.12 4.42
CA GLY A 207 -25.31 -8.53 4.30
C GLY A 207 -24.47 -9.34 3.29
N ARG A 208 -23.29 -8.85 2.90
CA ARG A 208 -22.41 -9.51 1.93
C ARG A 208 -21.61 -10.66 2.54
N ILE A 209 -21.28 -10.54 3.82
CA ILE A 209 -20.58 -11.55 4.61
C ILE A 209 -21.27 -11.73 5.96
N ASP A 210 -21.10 -12.90 6.57
CA ASP A 210 -21.63 -13.20 7.90
C ASP A 210 -20.67 -12.78 9.03
N SER A 211 -21.12 -12.97 10.26
CA SER A 211 -20.33 -12.63 11.45
C SER A 211 -19.10 -13.54 11.64
N ASP A 212 -19.10 -14.75 11.09
CA ASP A 212 -17.95 -15.67 11.14
C ASP A 212 -16.82 -15.14 10.27
N ARG A 213 -17.14 -14.65 9.06
CA ARG A 213 -16.17 -14.03 8.17
C ARG A 213 -15.58 -12.73 8.73
N VAL A 214 -16.36 -11.94 9.47
CA VAL A 214 -15.82 -10.77 10.20
C VAL A 214 -14.84 -11.21 11.30
N ARG A 215 -15.18 -12.26 12.07
CA ARG A 215 -14.28 -12.81 13.09
C ARG A 215 -13.00 -13.38 12.49
N GLU A 216 -13.08 -13.99 11.31
CA GLU A 216 -11.91 -14.46 10.58
C GLU A 216 -10.98 -13.30 10.20
N HIS A 217 -11.53 -12.17 9.75
CA HIS A 217 -10.72 -10.97 9.48
C HIS A 217 -9.96 -10.52 10.73
N ASP A 218 -10.66 -10.39 11.85
CA ASP A 218 -10.05 -9.98 13.11
C ASP A 218 -8.94 -10.95 13.56
N ARG A 219 -9.16 -12.28 13.47
CA ARG A 219 -8.16 -13.29 13.82
C ARG A 219 -6.94 -13.25 12.90
N VAL A 220 -7.13 -13.16 11.58
CA VAL A 220 -6.00 -13.11 10.64
C VAL A 220 -5.16 -11.85 10.89
N ILE A 221 -5.81 -10.70 11.10
CA ILE A 221 -5.11 -9.43 11.35
C ILE A 221 -4.34 -9.48 12.67
N VAL A 222 -5.02 -9.84 13.77
CA VAL A 222 -4.47 -9.76 15.12
C VAL A 222 -3.58 -10.95 15.45
N ASP A 223 -4.11 -12.16 15.30
CA ASP A 223 -3.42 -13.37 15.77
C ASP A 223 -2.31 -13.81 14.81
N ALA A 224 -2.54 -13.66 13.50
CA ALA A 224 -1.60 -14.19 12.50
C ALA A 224 -0.57 -13.18 12.00
N TYR A 225 -0.99 -11.94 11.72
CA TYR A 225 -0.09 -10.88 11.28
C TYR A 225 0.40 -9.97 12.41
N GLY A 226 -0.15 -10.12 13.63
CA GLY A 226 0.31 -9.37 14.80
C GLY A 226 0.03 -7.88 14.74
N LEU A 227 -1.01 -7.48 14.00
CA LEU A 227 -1.40 -6.08 13.80
C LEU A 227 -2.63 -5.72 14.64
N ASP A 228 -2.77 -4.43 14.95
CA ASP A 228 -3.97 -3.93 15.61
C ASP A 228 -5.09 -3.73 14.57
N ASN A 229 -6.33 -4.01 14.96
CA ASN A 229 -7.54 -3.74 14.18
C ASN A 229 -8.41 -2.64 14.81
N ALA A 230 -7.96 -2.03 15.91
CA ALA A 230 -8.67 -0.97 16.61
C ALA A 230 -8.39 0.42 16.03
N LEU A 231 -9.40 1.27 16.05
CA LEU A 231 -9.24 2.69 15.75
C LEU A 231 -8.40 3.38 16.83
N PRO A 232 -7.48 4.28 16.46
CA PRO A 232 -6.83 5.16 17.42
C PRO A 232 -7.85 5.94 18.27
N ALA A 233 -7.57 6.10 19.55
CA ALA A 233 -8.44 6.84 20.45
C ALA A 233 -8.55 8.31 20.04
N GLY A 234 -9.75 8.88 20.16
CA GLY A 234 -10.00 10.31 19.98
C GLY A 234 -10.14 10.78 18.53
N LEU A 235 -10.22 9.87 17.55
CA LEU A 235 -10.55 10.23 16.17
C LEU A 235 -12.05 10.56 16.04
N ASP A 236 -12.34 11.60 15.26
CA ASP A 236 -13.72 11.95 14.90
C ASP A 236 -14.19 11.08 13.71
N HIS A 237 -15.29 10.34 13.93
CA HIS A 237 -15.87 9.49 12.89
C HIS A 237 -16.43 10.30 11.72
N ASP A 238 -16.93 11.52 11.97
CA ASP A 238 -17.43 12.40 10.91
C ASP A 238 -16.30 12.86 10.02
N GLU A 239 -15.17 13.27 10.63
CA GLU A 239 -13.94 13.59 9.91
C GLU A 239 -13.49 12.40 9.07
N LEU A 240 -13.41 11.19 9.63
CA LEU A 240 -13.00 10.00 8.87
C LEU A 240 -13.92 9.73 7.66
N VAL A 241 -15.24 9.91 7.79
CA VAL A 241 -16.18 9.76 6.68
C VAL A 241 -15.92 10.82 5.59
N ASP A 242 -15.66 12.06 5.98
CA ASP A 242 -15.34 13.13 5.03
C ASP A 242 -14.00 12.88 4.33
N LEU A 243 -13.00 12.39 5.06
CA LEU A 243 -11.70 11.99 4.52
C LEU A 243 -11.82 10.84 3.50
N MET A 244 -12.69 9.87 3.76
CA MET A 244 -12.99 8.78 2.80
C MET A 244 -13.70 9.30 1.53
N GLY A 245 -14.40 10.44 1.62
CA GLY A 245 -15.18 11.03 0.53
C GLY A 245 -14.47 12.11 -0.29
N ARG A 246 -13.15 12.33 -0.08
CA ARG A 246 -12.35 13.51 -0.45
C ARG A 246 -12.26 13.95 -1.92
N ASP A 247 -13.17 13.55 -2.81
CA ASP A 247 -13.25 14.20 -4.13
C ASP A 247 -14.66 14.45 -4.69
N LYS A 248 -15.73 14.16 -3.97
CA LYS A 248 -17.08 14.59 -4.38
C LYS A 248 -17.90 14.92 -3.15
N LYS A 249 -18.67 16.02 -3.17
CA LYS A 249 -19.93 16.04 -2.40
C LYS A 249 -20.64 14.75 -2.80
N VAL A 250 -20.69 13.77 -1.92
CA VAL A 250 -21.04 12.39 -2.26
C VAL A 250 -22.54 12.35 -2.55
N VAL A 251 -22.91 12.70 -3.78
CA VAL A 251 -24.32 12.71 -4.22
C VAL A 251 -24.86 11.29 -4.34
N ASN A 252 -23.99 10.29 -4.56
CA ASN A 252 -24.36 8.89 -4.88
C ASN A 252 -23.73 7.83 -3.95
N GLY A 253 -23.31 8.16 -2.73
CA GLY A 253 -22.66 7.19 -1.82
C GLY A 253 -21.17 6.92 -2.10
N LEU A 254 -20.50 6.25 -1.15
CA LEU A 254 -19.06 5.98 -1.20
C LEU A 254 -18.77 4.69 -1.98
N THR A 255 -17.62 4.64 -2.66
CA THR A 255 -17.15 3.40 -3.30
C THR A 255 -16.12 2.72 -2.39
N PHE A 256 -16.33 1.44 -2.15
CA PHE A 256 -15.43 0.60 -1.36
C PHE A 256 -15.01 -0.63 -2.16
N VAL A 257 -13.95 -1.27 -1.70
CA VAL A 257 -13.64 -2.65 -2.06
C VAL A 257 -14.06 -3.49 -0.85
N LEU A 258 -14.93 -4.47 -1.05
CA LEU A 258 -15.57 -5.24 0.02
C LEU A 258 -15.56 -6.73 -0.30
N ASP A 259 -15.42 -7.56 0.75
CA ASP A 259 -15.59 -9.01 0.66
C ASP A 259 -17.06 -9.38 0.41
N GLY A 260 -17.30 -10.60 -0.08
CA GLY A 260 -18.61 -11.11 -0.43
C GLY A 260 -18.58 -12.57 -0.90
N ALA A 261 -19.73 -13.08 -1.34
CA ALA A 261 -19.89 -14.49 -1.73
C ALA A 261 -18.95 -14.96 -2.85
N ASN A 262 -18.48 -14.04 -3.71
CA ASN A 262 -17.56 -14.33 -4.81
C ASN A 262 -16.14 -13.81 -4.52
N GLY A 263 -15.83 -13.52 -3.26
CA GLY A 263 -14.60 -12.85 -2.84
C GLY A 263 -14.69 -11.33 -2.93
N VAL A 264 -13.52 -10.69 -2.90
CA VAL A 264 -13.37 -9.24 -2.79
C VAL A 264 -13.63 -8.54 -4.13
N GLU A 265 -14.53 -7.55 -4.13
CA GLU A 265 -14.90 -6.78 -5.32
C GLU A 265 -15.15 -5.29 -5.01
N THR A 266 -15.19 -4.46 -6.05
CA THR A 266 -15.59 -3.05 -5.93
C THR A 266 -17.10 -2.92 -5.78
N VAL A 267 -17.54 -2.22 -4.73
CA VAL A 267 -18.93 -1.94 -4.41
C VAL A 267 -19.14 -0.43 -4.39
N ALA A 268 -19.92 0.06 -5.37
CA ALA A 268 -20.29 1.46 -5.47
C ALA A 268 -21.53 1.78 -4.62
N GLU A 269 -21.77 3.07 -4.41
CA GLU A 269 -22.98 3.60 -3.78
C GLU A 269 -23.28 3.04 -2.37
N VAL A 270 -22.23 2.78 -1.59
CA VAL A 270 -22.37 2.30 -0.20
C VAL A 270 -23.08 3.38 0.64
N PRO A 271 -24.21 3.05 1.29
CA PRO A 271 -24.96 3.99 2.11
C PRO A 271 -24.14 4.54 3.28
N ALA A 272 -24.20 5.86 3.48
CA ALA A 272 -23.43 6.53 4.53
C ALA A 272 -23.80 6.07 5.95
N ASP A 273 -25.03 5.63 6.17
CA ASP A 273 -25.47 5.07 7.46
C ASP A 273 -24.81 3.70 7.75
N ALA A 274 -24.60 2.86 6.74
CA ALA A 274 -23.87 1.60 6.88
C ALA A 274 -22.39 1.84 7.23
N VAL A 275 -21.75 2.80 6.53
CA VAL A 275 -20.37 3.27 6.80
C VAL A 275 -20.25 3.73 8.26
N ARG A 276 -21.18 4.57 8.73
CA ARG A 276 -21.19 5.08 10.10
C ARG A 276 -21.42 3.99 11.15
N ARG A 277 -22.37 3.08 10.92
CA ARG A 277 -22.61 1.94 11.82
C ARG A 277 -21.39 1.03 11.93
N ALA A 278 -20.70 0.76 10.81
CA ALA A 278 -19.48 -0.03 10.81
C ALA A 278 -18.37 0.66 11.63
N LEU A 279 -18.20 1.98 11.53
CA LEU A 279 -17.23 2.74 12.34
C LEU A 279 -17.54 2.63 13.83
N THR A 280 -18.81 2.79 14.23
CA THR A 280 -19.23 2.64 15.65
C THR A 280 -18.97 1.24 16.21
N ARG A 281 -18.91 0.22 15.37
CA ARG A 281 -18.63 -1.18 15.75
C ARG A 281 -17.15 -1.56 15.70
N MET A 282 -16.28 -0.64 15.30
CA MET A 282 -14.84 -0.86 15.37
C MET A 282 -14.40 -0.88 16.85
N PRO A 283 -13.46 -1.77 17.23
CA PRO A 283 -12.78 -1.62 18.51
C PRO A 283 -12.02 -0.29 18.52
N VAL A 284 -11.88 0.32 19.69
CA VAL A 284 -11.11 1.55 19.88
C VAL A 284 -9.95 1.21 20.82
N ALA A 285 -8.74 1.63 20.47
CA ALA A 285 -7.57 1.42 21.29
C ALA A 285 -7.79 2.10 22.65
N ASP A 286 -7.61 1.36 23.75
CA ASP A 286 -7.54 1.98 25.06
C ASP A 286 -6.34 2.96 25.03
N GLY A 287 -6.54 4.22 25.41
CA GLY A 287 -5.53 5.31 25.35
C GLY A 287 -4.23 5.07 26.15
N ARG A 288 -3.98 3.85 26.61
CA ARG A 288 -2.71 3.32 27.09
C ARG A 288 -2.11 2.45 25.99
N ALA A 289 -1.58 3.07 24.94
CA ALA A 289 -0.81 2.36 23.94
C ALA A 289 0.28 1.53 24.64
N ARG A 290 0.29 0.22 24.39
CA ARG A 290 1.50 -0.59 24.58
C ARG A 290 2.52 -0.10 23.57
N ILE A 291 3.23 0.97 23.92
CA ILE A 291 4.52 1.29 23.32
C ILE A 291 5.45 0.18 23.83
N SER A 292 5.44 -0.96 23.15
CA SER A 292 6.53 -1.93 23.33
C SER A 292 7.75 -1.38 22.58
N PRO A 293 8.94 -1.44 23.20
CA PRO A 293 10.16 -0.83 22.68
C PRO A 293 10.62 -1.41 21.35
#